data_AF-A0A939NIJ4-F1
#
_entry.id   AF-A0A939NIJ4-F1
#
_cell.length_a   1.000
_cell.length_b   1.000
_cell.length_c   1.000
_cell.angle_alpha   90.00
_cell.angle_beta   90.00
_cell.angle_gamma   90.00
#
_symmetry.space_group_name_H-M   'P 1'
#
loop_
_entity.id
_entity.type
_entity.pdbx_description
1 polymer ?
#
loop_
_entity_poly.entity_id
_entity_poly.type
_entity_poly.pdbx_seq_one_letter_code
_entity_poly.pdbx_strand_id
1 'polypeptide(L)'
;MRFLTSAFSIKLEDLADEWFVSRATLQNDMVEVRERFQRYQLTLETRPRHGMKLFGSEVSIRACLTDLLWELTQQGDIAPPIGAEAFAAEVPALLEPVLQETLTRHHIRLTDAGERFVCLYGAVVVRRVSEGYPLADFSAEDVAQNVRDARAS
;
A
#
# COMPACT_ATOMS: atom_id res chain seq x y z
N MET A 1 5.52 -0.30 7.95
CA MET A 1 5.05 -1.08 6.78
C MET A 1 4.78 -2.55 7.07
N ARG A 2 5.55 -3.22 7.95
CA ARG A 2 5.45 -4.67 8.26
C ARG A 2 4.02 -5.23 8.39
N PHE A 3 3.11 -4.53 9.08
CA PHE A 3 1.72 -4.97 9.21
C PHE A 3 0.90 -4.91 7.90
N LEU A 4 1.20 -3.97 7.00
CA LEU A 4 0.52 -3.83 5.70
C LEU A 4 0.97 -4.89 4.69
N THR A 5 2.17 -5.45 4.87
CA THR A 5 2.79 -6.40 3.94
C THR A 5 2.87 -7.84 4.47
N SER A 6 2.50 -8.07 5.74
CA SER A 6 2.52 -9.40 6.35
C SER A 6 1.18 -10.14 6.23
N ALA A 7 1.25 -11.40 5.82
CA ALA A 7 0.13 -12.34 5.86
C ALA A 7 -0.17 -12.86 7.29
N PHE A 8 0.85 -12.83 8.15
CA PHE A 8 0.86 -13.48 9.44
C PHE A 8 0.81 -12.47 10.58
N SER A 9 0.39 -12.96 11.74
CA SER A 9 0.49 -12.18 12.98
C SER A 9 1.96 -11.94 13.33
N ILE A 10 2.28 -10.72 13.74
CA ILE A 10 3.64 -10.31 14.13
C ILE A 10 3.66 -10.04 15.62
N LYS A 11 4.62 -10.61 16.35
CA LYS A 11 4.81 -10.27 17.77
C LYS A 11 5.67 -9.01 17.86
N LEU A 12 5.27 -8.09 18.75
CA LEU A 12 6.06 -6.89 19.00
C LEU A 12 7.43 -7.23 19.64
N GLU A 13 7.52 -8.34 20.37
CA GLU A 13 8.79 -8.81 20.94
C GLU A 13 9.80 -9.12 19.83
N ASP A 14 9.38 -9.88 18.82
CA ASP A 14 10.23 -10.21 17.67
C ASP A 14 10.68 -8.95 16.90
N LEU A 15 9.78 -7.96 16.73
CA LEU A 15 10.13 -6.68 16.09
C LEU A 15 11.07 -5.82 16.95
N ALA A 16 10.86 -5.81 18.26
CA ALA A 16 11.70 -5.06 19.19
C ALA A 16 13.14 -5.60 19.17
N ASP A 17 13.29 -6.93 19.13
CA ASP A 17 14.57 -7.61 18.99
C ASP A 17 15.22 -7.33 17.62
N GLU A 18 14.45 -7.41 16.52
CA GLU A 18 14.93 -7.10 15.16
C GLU A 18 15.43 -5.66 15.02
N TRP A 19 14.76 -4.70 15.67
CA TRP A 19 15.06 -3.28 15.58
C TRP A 19 15.95 -2.77 16.72
N PHE A 20 16.41 -3.63 17.62
CA PHE A 20 17.23 -3.29 18.77
C PHE A 20 16.61 -2.19 19.66
N VAL A 21 15.29 -2.22 19.86
CA VAL A 21 14.55 -1.28 20.71
C VAL A 21 13.85 -1.99 21.86
N SER A 22 13.41 -1.25 22.87
CA SER A 22 12.63 -1.84 23.96
C SER A 22 11.19 -2.14 23.53
N ARG A 23 10.61 -3.22 24.07
CA ARG A 23 9.18 -3.53 23.88
C ARG A 23 8.28 -2.36 24.29
N ALA A 24 8.65 -1.62 25.34
CA ALA A 24 7.87 -0.48 25.82
C ALA A 24 7.89 0.69 24.83
N THR A 25 9.03 0.97 24.22
CA THR A 25 9.17 1.97 23.15
C THR A 25 8.26 1.61 21.99
N LEU A 26 8.38 0.39 21.45
CA LEU A 26 7.58 -0.05 20.33
C LEU A 26 6.08 -0.07 20.66
N GLN A 27 5.70 -0.45 21.88
CA GLN A 27 4.32 -0.43 22.34
C GLN A 27 3.72 0.98 22.38
N ASN A 28 4.52 2.01 22.71
CA ASN A 28 4.08 3.41 22.66
C ASN A 28 3.89 3.87 21.21
N ASP A 29 4.81 3.51 20.31
CA ASP A 29 4.72 3.84 18.87
C ASP A 29 3.46 3.23 18.23
N MET A 30 2.98 2.10 18.75
CA MET A 30 1.77 1.45 18.25
C MET A 30 0.49 2.29 18.41
N VAL A 31 0.49 3.33 19.24
CA VAL A 31 -0.65 4.27 19.33
C VAL A 31 -0.83 4.99 18.00
N GLU A 32 0.22 5.61 17.48
CA GLU A 32 0.18 6.35 16.21
C GLU A 32 -0.10 5.40 15.03
N VAL A 33 0.49 4.20 15.04
CA VAL A 33 0.24 3.19 14.00
C VAL A 33 -1.24 2.81 13.93
N ARG A 34 -1.91 2.63 15.08
CA ARG A 34 -3.34 2.31 15.14
C ARG A 34 -4.19 3.47 14.65
N GLU A 35 -3.88 4.70 15.06
CA GLU A 35 -4.58 5.90 14.59
C GLU A 35 -4.48 6.06 13.08
N ARG A 36 -3.30 5.80 12.50
CA ARG A 36 -3.10 5.82 11.05
C ARG A 36 -3.97 4.78 10.36
N PHE A 37 -3.96 3.54 10.84
CA PHE A 37 -4.77 2.46 10.26
C PHE A 37 -6.27 2.74 10.33
N GLN A 38 -6.75 3.34 11.42
CA GLN A 38 -8.17 3.71 11.56
C GLN A 38 -8.64 4.68 10.47
N ARG A 39 -7.79 5.58 9.96
CA ARG A 39 -8.13 6.50 8.85
C ARG A 39 -8.52 5.76 7.56
N TYR A 40 -8.04 4.54 7.38
CA TYR A 40 -8.33 3.67 6.24
C TYR A 40 -9.33 2.56 6.58
N GLN A 41 -9.97 2.61 7.76
CA GLN A 41 -10.84 1.55 8.28
C GLN A 41 -10.10 0.22 8.46
N LEU A 42 -8.80 0.29 8.73
CA LEU A 42 -7.97 -0.87 9.06
C LEU A 42 -7.89 -1.03 10.58
N THR A 43 -8.02 -2.26 11.05
CA THR A 43 -7.99 -2.60 12.47
C THR A 43 -6.81 -3.51 12.77
N LEU A 44 -5.97 -3.11 13.73
CA LEU A 44 -4.90 -3.95 14.22
C LEU A 44 -5.37 -4.70 15.47
N GLU A 45 -5.63 -5.99 15.38
CA GLU A 45 -6.05 -6.80 16.52
C GLU A 45 -4.85 -7.45 17.19
N THR A 46 -4.84 -7.46 18.53
CA THR A 46 -3.84 -8.17 19.33
C THR A 46 -4.43 -9.47 19.84
N ARG A 47 -3.79 -10.60 19.51
CA ARG A 47 -4.16 -11.92 20.02
C ARG A 47 -3.12 -12.41 21.04
N PRO A 48 -3.52 -12.73 22.28
CA PRO A 48 -2.61 -13.26 23.28
C PRO A 48 -1.81 -14.45 22.72
N ARG A 49 -0.49 -14.46 22.95
CA ARG A 49 0.48 -15.47 22.48
C ARG A 49 0.70 -15.56 20.97
N HIS A 50 -0.13 -14.92 20.15
CA HIS A 50 -0.07 -15.00 18.68
C HIS A 50 0.45 -13.72 18.02
N GLY A 51 0.46 -12.59 18.74
CA GLY A 51 0.92 -11.30 18.22
C GLY A 51 -0.22 -10.44 17.66
N MET A 52 0.13 -9.46 16.85
CA MET A 52 -0.79 -8.50 16.25
C MET A 52 -1.00 -8.80 14.76
N LYS A 53 -2.23 -8.67 14.28
CA LYS A 53 -2.57 -8.87 12.87
C LYS A 53 -3.48 -7.75 12.39
N LEU A 54 -3.23 -7.28 11.17
CA LEU A 54 -4.01 -6.25 10.50
C LEU A 54 -5.21 -6.87 9.79
N PHE A 55 -6.36 -6.21 9.89
CA PHE A 55 -7.62 -6.60 9.26
C PHE A 55 -8.25 -5.39 8.57
N GLY A 56 -8.94 -5.66 7.46
CA GLY A 56 -9.63 -4.66 6.66
C GLY A 56 -9.77 -5.12 5.21
N SER A 57 -10.37 -4.27 4.37
CA SER A 57 -10.50 -4.55 2.94
C SER A 57 -9.14 -4.46 2.23
N GLU A 58 -8.97 -5.22 1.15
CA GLU A 58 -7.76 -5.14 0.34
C GLU A 58 -7.61 -3.75 -0.33
N VAL A 59 -8.71 -3.08 -0.68
CA VAL A 59 -8.70 -1.68 -1.15
C VAL A 59 -8.11 -0.75 -0.09
N SER A 60 -8.55 -0.88 1.16
CA SER A 60 -8.05 -0.10 2.29
C SER A 60 -6.57 -0.33 2.54
N ILE A 61 -6.10 -1.59 2.44
CA ILE A 61 -4.69 -1.94 2.61
C ILE A 61 -3.85 -1.29 1.51
N ARG A 62 -4.27 -1.41 0.25
CA ARG A 62 -3.59 -0.80 -0.90
C ARG A 62 -3.51 0.72 -0.76
N ALA A 63 -4.63 1.37 -0.43
CA ALA A 63 -4.67 2.82 -0.22
C ALA A 63 -3.72 3.26 0.90
N CYS A 64 -3.78 2.61 2.07
CA CYS A 64 -2.91 2.93 3.19
C CYS A 64 -1.42 2.73 2.87
N LEU A 65 -1.10 1.65 2.13
CA LEU A 65 0.28 1.36 1.74
C LEU A 65 0.79 2.38 0.71
N THR A 66 0.00 2.69 -0.33
CA THR A 66 0.36 3.67 -1.34
C THR A 66 0.57 5.07 -0.75
N ASP A 67 -0.33 5.53 0.12
CA ASP A 67 -0.20 6.86 0.73
C ASP A 67 1.04 6.94 1.65
N LEU A 68 1.31 5.89 2.43
CA LEU A 68 2.52 5.82 3.25
C LEU A 68 3.78 5.88 2.39
N LEU A 69 3.81 5.15 1.27
CA LEU A 69 4.94 5.17 0.35
C LEU A 69 5.11 6.52 -0.32
N TRP A 70 4.00 7.13 -0.73
CA TRP A 70 3.99 8.46 -1.31
C TRP A 70 4.57 9.49 -0.34
N GLU A 71 4.12 9.53 0.91
CA GLU A 71 4.68 10.40 1.94
C GLU A 71 6.18 10.19 2.13
N LEU A 72 6.65 8.93 2.15
CA LEU A 72 8.07 8.62 2.27
C LEU A 72 8.87 9.16 1.08
N THR A 73 8.38 9.00 -0.16
CA THR A 73 9.05 9.57 -1.35
C THR A 73 9.13 11.10 -1.32
N GLN A 74 8.18 11.76 -0.65
CA GLN A 74 8.17 13.22 -0.53
C GLN A 74 9.16 13.73 0.52
N GLN A 75 9.54 12.88 1.49
CA GLN A 75 10.52 13.20 2.53
C GLN A 75 11.97 12.89 2.10
N GLY A 76 12.15 12.25 0.94
CA GLY A 76 13.44 11.85 0.38
C GLY A 76 13.32 10.50 -0.32
N ASP A 77 14.44 9.91 -0.72
CA ASP A 77 14.42 8.55 -1.24
C ASP A 77 13.98 7.56 -0.16
N ILE A 78 13.09 6.64 -0.53
CA ILE A 78 12.73 5.54 0.36
C ILE A 78 13.99 4.72 0.61
N ALA A 79 14.39 4.60 1.87
CA ALA A 79 15.55 3.79 2.24
C ALA A 79 15.43 2.38 1.62
N PRO A 80 16.47 1.84 0.96
CA PRO A 80 16.37 0.60 0.19
C PRO A 80 15.73 -0.60 0.92
N PRO A 81 15.96 -0.83 2.24
CA PRO A 81 15.29 -1.90 2.97
C PRO A 81 13.76 -1.70 3.05
N ILE A 82 13.33 -0.45 3.26
CA ILE A 82 11.91 -0.08 3.29
C ILE A 82 11.33 -0.20 1.87
N GLY A 83 12.04 0.27 0.84
CA GLY A 83 11.58 0.14 -0.55
C GLY A 83 11.33 -1.32 -0.93
N ALA A 84 12.30 -2.20 -0.70
CA ALA A 84 12.22 -3.62 -1.00
C ALA A 84 11.07 -4.34 -0.25
N GLU A 85 10.78 -3.92 0.98
CA GLU A 85 9.64 -4.41 1.76
C GLU A 85 8.28 -3.97 1.21
N ALA A 86 8.21 -2.88 0.45
CA ALA A 86 6.95 -2.33 -0.07
C ALA A 86 6.65 -2.75 -1.50
N PHE A 87 7.67 -2.87 -2.36
CA PHE A 87 7.58 -3.35 -3.74
C PHE A 87 8.99 -3.54 -4.29
N ALA A 88 9.16 -4.37 -5.33
CA ALA A 88 10.44 -4.41 -6.03
C ALA A 88 10.70 -3.03 -6.66
N ALA A 89 11.78 -2.36 -6.28
CA ALA A 89 12.08 -0.96 -6.64
C ALA A 89 12.06 -0.69 -8.16
N GLU A 90 12.23 -1.74 -8.95
CA GLU A 90 12.20 -1.71 -10.42
C GLU A 90 10.78 -1.59 -11.00
N VAL A 91 9.75 -2.03 -10.27
CA VAL A 91 8.38 -2.14 -10.81
C VAL A 91 7.79 -0.77 -11.19
N PRO A 92 7.89 0.31 -10.39
CA PRO A 92 7.40 1.62 -10.82
C PRO A 92 8.06 2.10 -12.12
N ALA A 93 9.38 1.89 -12.28
CA ALA A 93 10.12 2.30 -13.47
C ALA A 93 9.73 1.46 -14.71
N LEU A 94 9.38 0.18 -14.53
CA LEU A 94 8.86 -0.66 -15.61
C LEU A 94 7.43 -0.29 -16.02
N LEU A 95 6.64 0.27 -15.09
CA LEU A 95 5.27 0.70 -15.37
C LEU A 95 5.20 2.05 -16.09
N GLU A 96 6.19 2.92 -15.89
CA GLU A 96 6.25 4.27 -16.49
C GLU A 96 6.06 4.28 -18.02
N PRO A 97 6.82 3.52 -18.84
CA PRO A 97 6.62 3.53 -20.29
C PRO A 97 5.25 2.99 -20.72
N VAL A 98 4.73 1.98 -20.01
CA VAL A 98 3.41 1.39 -20.28
C VAL A 98 2.29 2.39 -19.97
N LEU A 99 2.43 3.12 -18.86
CA LEU A 99 1.50 4.15 -18.44
C LEU A 99 1.52 5.32 -19.44
N GLN A 100 2.70 5.82 -19.82
CA GLN A 100 2.83 6.91 -20.79
C GLN A 100 2.21 6.56 -22.14
N GLU A 101 2.46 5.35 -22.65
CA GLU A 101 1.86 4.87 -23.89
C GLU A 101 0.32 4.85 -23.78
N THR A 102 -0.20 4.33 -22.67
CA THR A 102 -1.64 4.23 -22.41
C THR A 102 -2.30 5.60 -22.31
N LEU A 103 -1.74 6.51 -21.52
CA LEU A 103 -2.26 7.87 -21.34
C LEU A 103 -2.26 8.64 -22.67
N THR A 104 -1.19 8.51 -23.45
CA THR A 104 -1.07 9.15 -24.77
C THR A 104 -2.13 8.62 -25.74
N ARG A 105 -2.30 7.30 -25.79
CA ARG A 105 -3.29 6.63 -26.65
C ARG A 105 -4.72 7.06 -26.33
N HIS A 106 -5.03 7.28 -25.05
CA HIS A 106 -6.36 7.66 -24.58
C HIS A 106 -6.53 9.17 -24.40
N HIS A 107 -5.55 9.99 -24.80
CA HIS A 107 -5.56 11.45 -24.66
C HIS A 107 -5.81 11.93 -23.22
N ILE A 108 -5.37 11.14 -22.23
CA ILE A 108 -5.45 11.48 -20.81
C ILE A 108 -4.20 12.27 -20.44
N ARG A 109 -4.37 13.42 -19.80
CA ARG A 109 -3.26 14.23 -19.27
C ARG A 109 -3.18 14.09 -17.76
N LEU A 110 -1.99 13.76 -17.28
CA LEU A 110 -1.63 13.80 -15.87
C LEU A 110 -0.46 14.76 -15.66
N THR A 111 -0.30 15.22 -14.43
CA THR A 111 0.94 15.88 -14.00
C THR A 111 2.01 14.82 -13.74
N ASP A 112 3.28 15.20 -13.75
CA ASP A 112 4.39 14.30 -13.41
C ASP A 112 4.18 13.64 -12.03
N ALA A 113 3.62 14.38 -11.08
CA ALA A 113 3.26 13.85 -9.76
C ALA A 113 2.13 12.80 -9.84
N GLY A 114 1.11 13.06 -10.67
CA GLY A 114 0.01 12.11 -10.90
C GLY A 114 0.49 10.83 -11.59
N GLU A 115 1.41 10.95 -12.55
CA GLU A 115 2.02 9.79 -13.23
C GLU A 115 2.82 8.93 -12.26
N ARG A 116 3.70 9.54 -11.46
CA ARG A 116 4.46 8.86 -10.40
C ARG A 116 3.55 8.16 -9.39
N PHE A 117 2.47 8.82 -8.98
CA PHE A 117 1.50 8.23 -8.05
C PHE A 117 0.84 6.98 -8.64
N VAL A 118 0.45 7.01 -9.93
CA VAL A 118 -0.15 5.85 -10.60
C VAL A 118 0.85 4.71 -10.75
N CYS A 119 2.11 4.99 -11.09
CA CYS A 119 3.16 3.97 -11.12
C CYS A 119 3.39 3.34 -9.72
N LEU A 120 3.40 4.17 -8.67
CA LEU A 120 3.53 3.71 -7.29
C LEU A 120 2.36 2.82 -6.87
N TYR A 121 1.12 3.26 -7.15
CA TYR A 121 -0.07 2.47 -6.89
C TYR A 121 -0.06 1.15 -7.67
N GLY A 122 0.34 1.19 -8.95
CA GLY A 122 0.49 0.00 -9.79
C GLY A 122 1.50 -0.99 -9.21
N ALA A 123 2.64 -0.52 -8.70
CA ALA A 123 3.62 -1.38 -8.04
C ALA A 123 3.07 -2.06 -6.77
N VAL A 124 2.31 -1.32 -5.96
CA VAL A 124 1.57 -1.89 -4.81
C VAL A 124 0.59 -2.96 -5.27
N VAL A 125 -0.20 -2.68 -6.32
CA VAL A 125 -1.16 -3.67 -6.88
C VAL A 125 -0.45 -4.95 -7.34
N VAL A 126 0.64 -4.82 -8.11
CA VAL A 126 1.42 -5.97 -8.60
C VAL A 126 1.92 -6.81 -7.44
N ARG A 127 2.48 -6.18 -6.41
CA ARG A 127 2.93 -6.89 -5.20
C ARG A 127 1.78 -7.60 -4.51
N ARG A 128 0.69 -6.92 -4.22
CA ARG A 128 -0.44 -7.50 -3.47
C ARG A 128 -1.03 -8.70 -4.20
N VAL A 129 -1.16 -8.60 -5.53
CA VAL A 129 -1.62 -9.71 -6.38
C VAL A 129 -0.62 -10.87 -6.36
N SER A 130 0.69 -10.61 -6.46
CA SER A 130 1.70 -11.67 -6.41
C SER A 130 1.79 -12.38 -5.05
N GLU A 131 1.41 -11.69 -3.96
CA GLU A 131 1.30 -12.24 -2.61
C GLU A 131 -0.03 -12.99 -2.35
N GLY A 132 -0.93 -13.08 -3.35
CA GLY A 132 -2.22 -13.78 -3.22
C GLY A 132 -3.36 -12.94 -2.65
N TYR A 133 -3.26 -11.61 -2.72
CA TYR A 133 -4.31 -10.66 -2.33
C TYR A 133 -4.88 -9.89 -3.54
N PRO A 134 -5.54 -10.57 -4.49
CA PRO A 134 -6.30 -9.88 -5.53
C PRO A 134 -7.50 -9.15 -4.91
N LEU A 135 -7.97 -8.11 -5.60
CA LEU A 135 -9.31 -7.60 -5.28
C LEU A 135 -10.31 -8.70 -5.66
N ALA A 136 -11.28 -8.96 -4.78
CA ALA A 136 -12.47 -9.70 -5.17
C ALA A 136 -13.17 -8.94 -6.31
N ASP A 137 -13.80 -9.66 -7.23
CA ASP A 137 -14.24 -9.16 -8.54
C ASP A 137 -14.72 -7.71 -8.53
N PHE A 138 -14.15 -6.91 -9.44
CA PHE A 138 -14.60 -5.56 -9.75
C PHE A 138 -16.08 -5.63 -10.16
N SER A 139 -16.99 -5.15 -9.31
CA SER A 139 -18.33 -4.83 -9.80
C SER A 139 -18.21 -3.55 -10.63
N ALA A 140 -18.72 -3.57 -11.86
CA ALA A 140 -18.87 -2.35 -12.66
C ALA A 140 -19.70 -1.29 -11.91
N GLU A 141 -20.48 -1.71 -10.90
CA GLU A 141 -21.24 -0.85 -10.00
C GLU A 141 -20.40 0.02 -9.06
N ASP A 142 -19.09 -0.24 -8.93
CA ASP A 142 -18.16 0.54 -8.09
C ASP A 142 -17.52 1.71 -8.85
N VAL A 143 -17.74 1.80 -10.16
CA VAL A 143 -17.22 2.87 -11.01
C VAL A 143 -18.18 4.07 -10.99
N ALA A 144 -17.67 5.29 -10.84
CA ALA A 144 -18.46 6.51 -11.00
C ALA A 144 -19.22 6.51 -12.35
N GLN A 145 -20.49 6.91 -12.33
CA GLN A 145 -21.41 6.76 -13.47
C GLN A 145 -20.84 7.33 -14.79
N ASN A 146 -20.10 8.44 -14.70
CA ASN A 146 -19.43 9.10 -15.82
C ASN A 146 -18.40 8.23 -16.56
N VAL A 147 -17.75 7.27 -15.91
CA VAL A 147 -16.79 6.36 -16.54
C VAL A 147 -17.49 5.15 -17.17
N ARG A 148 -18.70 4.79 -16.70
CA ARG A 148 -19.54 3.77 -17.36
C ARG A 148 -20.05 4.27 -18.70
N ASP A 149 -20.45 5.53 -18.75
CA ASP A 149 -21.03 6.14 -19.95
C ASP A 149 -19.99 6.31 -21.08
N ALA A 150 -18.71 6.51 -20.74
CA ALA A 150 -17.62 6.63 -21.71
C ALA A 150 -17.28 5.32 -22.44
N ARG A 151 -17.71 4.16 -21.92
CA ARG A 151 -17.49 2.85 -22.56
C ARG A 151 -18.56 2.52 -23.61
N ALA A 152 -19.60 3.33 -23.72
CA ALA A 152 -20.70 3.18 -24.67
C ALA A 152 -20.61 4.14 -25.87
N SER A 153 -19.53 4.91 -25.99
CA SER A 153 -19.28 5.88 -27.08
C SER A 153 -18.16 5.41 -28.01
#